data_AF-A0A4R6RZI6-F1
#
_entry.id   AF-A0A4R6RZI6-F1
#
_cell.length_a   1.000
_cell.length_b   1.000
_cell.length_c   1.000
_cell.angle_alpha   90.00
_cell.angle_beta   90.00
_cell.angle_gamma   90.00
#
_symmetry.space_group_name_H-M   'P 1'
#
loop_
_entity.id
_entity.type
_entity.pdbx_description
1 polymer ?
#
loop_
_entity_poly.entity_id
_entity_poly.type
_entity_poly.pdbx_seq_one_letter_code
_entity_poly.pdbx_strand_id
1 'polypeptide(L)'
;MTDASPGYPRVLIAAFQGWSDAGDATSEVLQHLGALVDAEVLHVIGSEGYVDYQVHRPKISLDDAGDRVLEWPDTRLLGTVRRPGAEDDVEAESAAETVRRIDGGRVTELFLLSGVEPARDWQSFADEIVELVDVWAIDNVIILGSMYSDAPHSRPVVTTITSEDAARREATGATRSTYEGPAGIATVVDMALTEAGIPPVSLWAQVPHYVHSTPSPKVTLALLDKLEELLDIVIPRGELLDQATDWESNINRIAAADEDMSRYIRGLEETRDEALAAETTGDAIAAEFEKFLEDGSRRNAAQEPGGAEAAGVHPGQAEAGQADSDPTAPSQDPADGVDPAAASETGETDPPSAPGDGDTPGGAGPTTP
;
A
#
# COMPACT_ATOMS: atom_id res chain seq x y z
N MET A 1 -32.95 -6.26 15.55
CA MET A 1 -31.81 -7.17 15.77
C MET A 1 -31.82 -8.14 14.61
N THR A 2 -31.31 -7.68 13.48
CA THR A 2 -31.01 -8.52 12.34
C THR A 2 -29.82 -9.36 12.74
N ASP A 3 -30.01 -10.67 12.71
CA ASP A 3 -28.98 -11.67 12.99
C ASP A 3 -27.80 -11.41 12.04
N ALA A 4 -26.68 -10.93 12.58
CA ALA A 4 -25.45 -10.82 11.83
C ALA A 4 -25.06 -12.26 11.48
N SER A 5 -25.30 -12.65 10.23
CA SER A 5 -24.72 -13.89 9.69
C SER A 5 -23.24 -13.90 10.05
N PRO A 6 -22.63 -15.05 10.37
CA PRO A 6 -21.19 -15.12 10.63
C PRO A 6 -20.51 -14.82 9.29
N GLY A 7 -20.37 -13.52 9.00
CA GLY A 7 -19.95 -12.99 7.73
C GLY A 7 -18.46 -13.23 7.59
N TYR A 8 -18.08 -13.72 6.42
CA TYR A 8 -16.69 -13.61 5.99
C TYR A 8 -16.30 -12.14 6.02
N PRO A 9 -15.06 -11.80 6.42
CA PRO A 9 -14.67 -10.41 6.61
C PRO A 9 -14.88 -9.61 5.31
N ARG A 10 -15.47 -8.44 5.43
CA ARG A 10 -15.62 -7.46 4.35
C ARG A 10 -14.31 -6.68 4.24
N VAL A 11 -13.71 -6.70 3.06
CA VAL A 11 -12.38 -6.10 2.84
C VAL A 11 -12.52 -4.95 1.86
N LEU A 12 -12.06 -3.78 2.26
CA LEU A 12 -11.91 -2.64 1.38
C LEU A 12 -10.46 -2.55 0.89
N ILE A 13 -10.28 -2.50 -0.43
CA ILE A 13 -9.00 -2.18 -1.06
C ILE A 13 -9.11 -0.77 -1.63
N ALA A 14 -8.35 0.17 -1.06
CA ALA A 14 -8.38 1.58 -1.45
C ALA A 14 -7.11 1.95 -2.21
N ALA A 15 -7.25 2.70 -3.30
CA ALA A 15 -6.13 3.28 -4.03
C ALA A 15 -6.50 4.68 -4.55
N PHE A 16 -5.53 5.58 -4.48
CA PHE A 16 -5.71 6.97 -4.90
C PHE A 16 -4.70 7.31 -6.00
N GLN A 17 -5.21 7.79 -7.13
CA GLN A 17 -4.39 8.34 -8.21
C GLN A 17 -3.64 9.56 -7.73
N GLY A 18 -2.50 9.85 -8.35
CA GLY A 18 -1.67 11.01 -8.02
C GLY A 18 -0.35 10.57 -7.40
N TRP A 19 -0.03 11.09 -6.21
CA TRP A 19 1.30 10.88 -5.62
C TRP A 19 1.56 9.41 -5.24
N SER A 20 0.52 8.68 -4.83
CA SER A 20 0.58 7.28 -4.41
C SER A 20 0.39 6.25 -5.53
N ASP A 21 0.40 6.66 -6.82
CA ASP A 21 0.11 5.77 -7.94
C ASP A 21 1.17 5.82 -9.04
N ALA A 22 2.45 5.67 -8.65
CA ALA A 22 3.54 5.58 -9.60
C ALA A 22 3.31 4.46 -10.63
N GLY A 23 3.45 4.81 -11.91
CA GLY A 23 3.25 3.86 -13.00
C GLY A 23 1.80 3.40 -13.18
N ASP A 24 0.81 4.12 -12.64
CA ASP A 24 -0.62 3.79 -12.63
C ASP A 24 -0.92 2.38 -12.03
N ALA A 25 0.02 1.85 -11.24
CA ALA A 25 0.03 0.43 -10.87
C ALA A 25 -1.10 0.06 -9.92
N THR A 26 -1.44 0.92 -8.96
CA THR A 26 -2.50 0.68 -7.98
C THR A 26 -3.88 0.88 -8.60
N SER A 27 -4.03 1.84 -9.52
CA SER A 27 -5.26 2.00 -10.30
C SER A 27 -5.55 0.75 -11.14
N GLU A 28 -4.53 0.19 -11.80
CA GLU A 28 -4.67 -1.06 -12.56
C GLU A 28 -5.04 -2.25 -11.68
N VAL A 29 -4.54 -2.33 -10.43
CA VAL A 29 -4.97 -3.37 -9.49
C VAL A 29 -6.48 -3.28 -9.24
N LEU A 30 -7.00 -2.10 -8.94
CA LEU A 30 -8.44 -1.93 -8.68
C LEU A 30 -9.27 -2.19 -9.94
N GLN A 31 -8.80 -1.75 -11.11
CA GLN A 31 -9.48 -2.03 -12.38
C GLN A 31 -9.54 -3.54 -12.67
N HIS A 32 -8.42 -4.25 -12.48
CA HIS A 32 -8.34 -5.69 -12.68
C HIS A 32 -9.26 -6.45 -11.73
N LEU A 33 -9.21 -6.13 -10.43
CA LEU A 33 -10.09 -6.74 -9.43
C LEU A 33 -11.57 -6.43 -9.71
N GLY A 34 -11.88 -5.19 -10.08
CA GLY A 34 -13.23 -4.76 -10.41
C GLY A 34 -13.82 -5.54 -11.58
N ALA A 35 -13.02 -5.83 -12.61
CA ALA A 35 -13.44 -6.66 -13.73
C ALA A 35 -13.67 -8.12 -13.33
N LEU A 36 -12.79 -8.70 -12.49
CA LEU A 36 -12.91 -10.09 -12.06
C LEU A 36 -14.11 -10.36 -11.16
N VAL A 37 -14.52 -9.36 -10.37
CA VAL A 37 -15.67 -9.47 -9.45
C VAL A 37 -16.94 -8.84 -10.01
N ASP A 38 -16.94 -8.36 -11.26
CA ASP A 38 -18.06 -7.64 -11.87
C ASP A 38 -18.58 -6.51 -10.95
N ALA A 39 -17.64 -5.69 -10.47
CA ALA A 39 -17.93 -4.65 -9.49
C ALA A 39 -18.77 -3.53 -10.10
N GLU A 40 -19.88 -3.20 -9.43
CA GLU A 40 -20.73 -2.06 -9.77
C GLU A 40 -20.46 -0.90 -8.80
N VAL A 41 -20.77 0.33 -9.21
CA VAL A 41 -20.64 1.51 -8.34
C VAL A 41 -21.71 1.45 -7.25
N LEU A 42 -21.26 1.37 -6.00
CA LEU A 42 -22.10 1.30 -4.80
C LEU A 42 -22.30 2.67 -4.17
N HIS A 43 -21.27 3.51 -4.18
CA HIS A 43 -21.29 4.86 -3.61
C HIS A 43 -20.33 5.79 -4.35
N VAL A 44 -20.62 7.09 -4.34
CA VAL A 44 -19.80 8.13 -4.98
C VAL A 44 -19.56 9.26 -3.99
N ILE A 45 -18.30 9.50 -3.68
CA ILE A 45 -17.84 10.73 -3.00
C ILE A 45 -17.59 11.74 -4.12
N GLY A 46 -18.42 12.77 -4.17
CA GLY A 46 -18.40 13.77 -5.24
C GLY A 46 -17.08 14.53 -5.27
N SER A 47 -16.51 14.72 -6.46
CA SER A 47 -15.25 15.45 -6.65
C SER A 47 -15.34 16.94 -6.34
N GLU A 48 -16.55 17.50 -6.34
CA GLU A 48 -16.78 18.91 -6.03
C GLU A 48 -16.43 19.19 -4.58
N GLY A 49 -15.56 20.18 -4.34
CA GLY A 49 -15.05 20.43 -3.00
C GLY A 49 -13.69 19.80 -2.73
N TYR A 50 -13.37 18.68 -3.38
CA TYR A 50 -12.13 17.95 -3.11
C TYR A 50 -11.11 18.08 -4.24
N VAL A 51 -11.54 18.06 -5.50
CA VAL A 51 -10.66 17.96 -6.67
C VAL A 51 -10.47 19.32 -7.35
N ASP A 52 -9.25 19.62 -7.79
CA ASP A 52 -8.99 20.72 -8.72
C ASP A 52 -9.19 20.25 -10.16
N TYR A 53 -10.28 20.71 -10.79
CA TYR A 53 -10.63 20.35 -12.17
C TYR A 53 -9.68 20.90 -13.24
N GLN A 54 -8.74 21.79 -12.90
CA GLN A 54 -7.68 22.19 -13.82
C GLN A 54 -6.59 21.14 -13.91
N VAL A 55 -6.35 20.41 -12.82
CA VAL A 55 -5.40 19.29 -12.74
C VAL A 55 -6.08 18.00 -13.23
N HIS A 56 -7.24 17.65 -12.66
CA HIS A 56 -8.01 16.47 -13.02
C HIS A 56 -9.29 16.86 -13.75
N ARG A 57 -9.18 17.00 -15.08
CA ARG A 57 -10.30 17.46 -15.92
C ARG A 57 -11.37 16.38 -16.06
N PRO A 58 -12.67 16.75 -15.95
CA PRO A 58 -13.76 15.88 -16.35
C PRO A 58 -13.61 15.47 -17.83
N LYS A 59 -13.91 14.21 -18.14
CA LYS A 59 -13.80 13.65 -19.49
C LYS A 59 -15.18 13.63 -20.14
N ILE A 60 -15.24 13.96 -21.43
CA ILE A 60 -16.46 13.80 -22.22
C ILE A 60 -16.35 12.49 -23.00
N SER A 61 -17.37 11.64 -22.91
CA SER A 61 -17.55 10.43 -23.70
C SER A 61 -18.90 10.45 -24.41
N LEU A 62 -19.12 9.50 -25.31
CA LEU A 62 -20.43 9.21 -25.89
C LEU A 62 -20.91 7.89 -25.30
N ASP A 63 -22.18 7.81 -24.90
CA ASP A 63 -22.79 6.55 -24.51
C ASP A 63 -23.22 5.72 -25.74
N ASP A 64 -23.82 4.55 -25.51
CA ASP A 64 -24.31 3.65 -26.57
C ASP A 64 -25.40 4.29 -27.45
N ALA A 65 -26.09 5.31 -26.96
CA ALA A 65 -27.08 6.07 -27.72
C ALA A 65 -26.45 7.22 -28.53
N GLY A 66 -25.15 7.49 -28.32
CA GLY A 66 -24.42 8.59 -28.94
C GLY A 66 -24.61 9.93 -28.23
N ASP A 67 -25.21 9.94 -27.04
CA ASP A 67 -25.38 11.13 -26.23
C ASP A 67 -24.09 11.46 -25.45
N ARG A 68 -23.82 12.75 -25.26
CA ARG A 68 -22.63 13.20 -24.54
C ARG A 68 -22.81 12.97 -23.04
N VAL A 69 -21.90 12.22 -22.45
CA VAL A 69 -21.81 12.02 -21.01
C VAL A 69 -20.54 12.70 -20.49
N LEU A 70 -20.66 13.32 -19.32
CA LEU A 70 -19.54 13.91 -18.61
C LEU A 70 -19.16 12.99 -17.46
N GLU A 71 -17.92 12.52 -17.48
CA GLU A 71 -17.34 11.73 -16.41
C GLU A 71 -16.51 12.63 -15.49
N TRP A 72 -16.96 12.75 -14.25
CA TRP A 72 -16.27 13.49 -13.20
C TRP A 72 -15.21 12.61 -12.52
N PRO A 73 -14.09 13.20 -12.04
CA PRO A 73 -13.02 12.50 -11.33
C PRO A 73 -13.42 12.21 -9.88
N ASP A 74 -14.58 11.60 -9.67
CA ASP A 74 -15.12 11.27 -8.36
C ASP A 74 -14.39 10.07 -7.74
N THR A 75 -14.42 10.00 -6.42
CA THR A 75 -13.98 8.79 -5.69
C THR A 75 -15.17 7.84 -5.59
N ARG A 76 -15.01 6.61 -6.04
CA ARG A 76 -16.08 5.62 -6.17
C ARG A 76 -15.78 4.41 -5.30
N LEU A 77 -16.78 4.01 -4.51
CA LEU A 77 -16.83 2.69 -3.90
C LEU A 77 -17.48 1.73 -4.88
N LEU A 78 -16.78 0.66 -5.22
CA LEU A 78 -17.27 -0.42 -6.06
C LEU A 78 -17.35 -1.72 -5.27
N GLY A 79 -18.25 -2.62 -5.69
CA GLY A 79 -18.37 -3.95 -5.12
C GLY A 79 -19.47 -4.74 -5.81
N THR A 80 -19.69 -5.97 -5.36
CA THR A 80 -20.71 -6.86 -5.95
C THR A 80 -22.12 -6.46 -5.52
N VAL A 81 -23.06 -6.41 -6.47
CA VAL A 81 -24.47 -6.14 -6.19
C VAL A 81 -25.27 -7.44 -6.25
N ARG A 82 -25.69 -7.94 -5.08
CA ARG A 82 -26.62 -9.07 -5.01
C ARG A 82 -28.05 -8.61 -5.26
N ARG A 83 -28.57 -8.88 -6.45
CA ARG A 83 -29.98 -8.58 -6.81
C ARG A 83 -30.91 -9.63 -6.19
N PRO A 84 -32.02 -9.23 -5.53
CA PRO A 84 -32.98 -10.17 -4.99
C PRO A 84 -33.54 -11.10 -6.07
N GLY A 85 -33.39 -12.41 -5.89
CA GLY A 85 -33.88 -13.43 -6.82
C GLY A 85 -32.90 -13.85 -7.92
N ALA A 86 -31.68 -13.29 -7.96
CA ALA A 86 -30.57 -13.95 -8.62
C ALA A 86 -30.19 -15.17 -7.76
N GLU A 87 -30.35 -16.38 -8.29
CA GLU A 87 -29.72 -17.55 -7.68
C GLU A 87 -28.20 -17.34 -7.82
N ASP A 88 -27.43 -17.62 -6.77
CA ASP A 88 -25.97 -17.76 -6.89
C ASP A 88 -25.77 -18.93 -7.89
N ASP A 89 -25.67 -18.64 -9.19
CA ASP A 89 -25.51 -19.64 -10.25
C ASP A 89 -24.12 -20.27 -10.09
N VAL A 90 -24.01 -21.22 -9.17
CA VAL A 90 -22.76 -21.93 -8.81
C VAL A 90 -22.09 -22.56 -10.03
N GLU A 91 -22.88 -22.89 -11.06
CA GLU A 91 -22.39 -23.41 -12.34
C GLU A 91 -21.75 -22.32 -13.23
N ALA A 92 -22.28 -21.09 -13.23
CA ALA A 92 -21.69 -19.96 -13.96
C ALA A 92 -20.42 -19.41 -13.25
N GLU A 93 -20.44 -19.38 -11.92
CA GLU A 93 -19.26 -19.05 -11.08
C GLU A 93 -18.12 -20.06 -11.28
N SER A 94 -18.41 -21.30 -11.66
CA SER A 94 -17.38 -22.32 -11.93
C SER A 94 -16.62 -22.12 -13.24
N ALA A 95 -17.19 -21.39 -14.20
CA ALA A 95 -16.63 -21.17 -15.54
C ALA A 95 -15.99 -19.79 -15.71
N ALA A 96 -16.39 -18.79 -14.91
CA ALA A 96 -15.78 -17.47 -14.94
C ALA A 96 -14.40 -17.45 -14.25
N GLU A 97 -13.45 -16.77 -14.89
CA GLU A 97 -12.17 -16.40 -14.31
C GLU A 97 -12.43 -15.31 -13.27
N THR A 98 -12.72 -15.72 -12.03
CA THR A 98 -13.07 -14.83 -10.90
C THR A 98 -12.22 -15.16 -9.67
N VAL A 99 -12.22 -14.27 -8.68
CA VAL A 99 -11.46 -14.41 -7.42
C VAL A 99 -12.03 -15.57 -6.59
N ARG A 100 -11.16 -16.43 -6.05
CA ARG A 100 -11.56 -17.62 -5.27
C ARG A 100 -10.71 -17.78 -4.02
N ARG A 101 -11.22 -18.37 -2.94
CA ARG A 101 -10.36 -18.76 -1.81
C ARG A 101 -9.56 -20.04 -2.12
N ILE A 102 -8.36 -20.15 -1.54
CA ILE A 102 -7.51 -21.34 -1.68
C ILE A 102 -8.16 -22.58 -1.03
N ASP A 103 -8.87 -22.39 0.09
CA ASP A 103 -9.52 -23.45 0.87
C ASP A 103 -10.90 -23.90 0.35
N GLY A 104 -11.42 -23.25 -0.70
CA GLY A 104 -12.75 -23.52 -1.25
C GLY A 104 -13.92 -22.97 -0.42
N GLY A 105 -13.66 -22.14 0.61
CA GLY A 105 -14.67 -21.38 1.35
C GLY A 105 -15.28 -20.24 0.53
N ARG A 106 -16.32 -19.56 1.05
CA ARG A 106 -16.89 -18.38 0.37
C ARG A 106 -15.87 -17.27 0.27
N VAL A 107 -15.82 -16.63 -0.89
CA VAL A 107 -14.93 -15.51 -1.19
C VAL A 107 -15.26 -14.33 -0.27
N THR A 108 -14.20 -13.71 0.26
CA THR A 108 -14.23 -12.41 0.94
C THR A 108 -15.09 -11.42 0.16
N GLU A 109 -15.98 -10.68 0.82
CA GLU A 109 -16.69 -9.59 0.14
C GLU A 109 -15.70 -8.45 -0.11
N LEU A 110 -15.26 -8.33 -1.37
CA LEU A 110 -14.30 -7.33 -1.81
C LEU A 110 -15.02 -6.04 -2.20
N PHE A 111 -14.60 -4.96 -1.55
CA PHE A 111 -14.96 -3.58 -1.87
C PHE A 111 -13.71 -2.88 -2.40
N LEU A 112 -13.90 -2.02 -3.40
CA LEU A 112 -12.81 -1.29 -4.04
C LEU A 112 -13.10 0.20 -3.91
N LEU A 113 -12.18 1.00 -3.40
CA LEU A 113 -12.31 2.46 -3.35
C LEU A 113 -11.26 3.07 -4.27
N SER A 114 -11.70 3.54 -5.43
CA SER A 114 -10.84 4.16 -6.44
C SER A 114 -11.19 5.63 -6.57
N GLY A 115 -10.19 6.50 -6.58
CA GLY A 115 -10.42 7.93 -6.76
C GLY A 115 -9.14 8.70 -7.06
N VAL A 116 -9.32 9.99 -7.32
CA VAL A 116 -8.22 10.94 -7.42
C VAL A 116 -7.86 11.43 -6.01
N GLU A 117 -6.57 11.57 -5.73
CA GLU A 117 -6.12 12.23 -4.50
C GLU A 117 -6.73 13.66 -4.41
N PRO A 118 -7.46 13.98 -3.34
CA PRO A 118 -8.08 15.29 -3.18
C PRO A 118 -6.99 16.38 -3.19
N ALA A 119 -7.30 17.55 -3.74
CA ALA A 119 -6.41 18.72 -3.73
C ALA A 119 -6.58 19.58 -2.47
N ARG A 120 -7.70 19.43 -1.75
CA ARG A 120 -8.06 20.21 -0.56
C ARG A 120 -9.00 19.43 0.35
N ASP A 121 -9.26 19.98 1.54
CA ASP A 121 -10.25 19.47 2.48
C ASP A 121 -10.01 18.00 2.90
N TRP A 122 -8.74 17.58 3.01
CA TRP A 122 -8.32 16.21 3.29
C TRP A 122 -8.89 15.61 4.58
N GLN A 123 -9.07 16.43 5.62
CA GLN A 123 -9.67 15.98 6.88
C GLN A 123 -11.12 15.53 6.66
N SER A 124 -11.92 16.36 6.00
CA SER A 124 -13.32 16.02 5.68
C SER A 124 -13.43 14.84 4.73
N PHE A 125 -12.53 14.73 3.75
CA PHE A 125 -12.49 13.58 2.86
C PHE A 125 -12.16 12.28 3.61
N ALA A 126 -11.22 12.32 4.57
CA ALA A 126 -10.89 11.16 5.39
C ALA A 126 -12.06 10.78 6.32
N ASP A 127 -12.75 11.75 6.92
CA ASP A 127 -13.96 11.51 7.71
C ASP A 127 -15.05 10.83 6.86
N GLU A 128 -15.25 11.26 5.61
CA GLU A 128 -16.23 10.66 4.69
C GLU A 128 -15.87 9.20 4.33
N ILE A 129 -14.58 8.88 4.22
CA ILE A 129 -14.12 7.49 4.05
C ILE A 129 -14.37 6.67 5.31
N VAL A 130 -14.13 7.22 6.51
CA VAL A 130 -14.43 6.54 7.78
C VAL A 130 -15.93 6.24 7.89
N GLU A 131 -16.78 7.21 7.56
CA GLU A 131 -18.24 7.03 7.52
C GLU A 131 -18.64 5.93 6.53
N LEU A 132 -18.00 5.91 5.35
CA LEU A 132 -18.24 4.88 4.34
C LEU A 132 -17.85 3.49 4.85
N VAL A 133 -16.69 3.36 5.50
CA VAL A 133 -16.23 2.11 6.11
C VAL A 133 -17.23 1.60 7.17
N ASP A 134 -17.79 2.49 8.00
CA ASP A 134 -18.80 2.14 9.01
C ASP A 134 -20.14 1.76 8.38
N VAL A 135 -20.67 2.57 7.46
CA VAL A 135 -21.96 2.34 6.78
C VAL A 135 -21.96 1.02 6.01
N TRP A 136 -20.84 0.68 5.37
CA TRP A 136 -20.67 -0.56 4.62
C TRP A 136 -20.12 -1.70 5.48
N ALA A 137 -20.00 -1.51 6.80
CA ALA A 137 -19.54 -2.53 7.75
C ALA A 137 -18.26 -3.24 7.30
N ILE A 138 -17.27 -2.47 6.86
CA ILE A 138 -15.98 -2.99 6.40
C ILE A 138 -15.15 -3.44 7.61
N ASP A 139 -14.66 -4.68 7.59
CA ASP A 139 -13.89 -5.26 8.69
C ASP A 139 -12.38 -4.99 8.55
N ASN A 140 -11.88 -4.93 7.32
CA ASN A 140 -10.46 -4.70 7.05
C ASN A 140 -10.28 -3.73 5.89
N VAL A 141 -9.32 -2.83 6.03
CA VAL A 141 -8.94 -1.88 4.99
C VAL A 141 -7.49 -2.14 4.58
N ILE A 142 -7.27 -2.29 3.29
CA ILE A 142 -5.94 -2.34 2.68
C ILE A 142 -5.79 -1.09 1.81
N ILE A 143 -4.78 -0.27 2.09
CA ILE A 143 -4.47 0.91 1.29
C ILE A 143 -3.29 0.57 0.38
N LEU A 144 -3.48 0.68 -0.92
CA LEU A 144 -2.44 0.47 -1.91
C LEU A 144 -1.69 1.76 -2.20
N GLY A 145 -0.38 1.63 -2.34
CA GLY A 145 0.47 2.71 -2.81
C GLY A 145 1.56 2.19 -3.74
N SER A 146 2.07 3.08 -4.56
CA SER A 146 3.28 2.84 -5.34
C SER A 146 4.07 4.14 -5.48
N MET A 147 5.40 4.01 -5.48
CA MET A 147 6.29 5.17 -5.55
C MET A 147 7.47 4.90 -6.49
N TYR A 148 7.95 5.96 -7.15
CA TYR A 148 9.19 5.89 -7.90
C TYR A 148 10.39 5.77 -6.98
N SER A 149 11.29 4.85 -7.28
CA SER A 149 12.50 4.58 -6.49
C SER A 149 13.67 4.10 -7.35
N ASP A 150 14.82 3.91 -6.69
CA ASP A 150 16.03 3.30 -7.24
C ASP A 150 15.92 1.77 -7.33
N ALA A 151 14.86 1.29 -7.98
CA ALA A 151 14.63 -0.13 -8.21
C ALA A 151 15.05 -0.55 -9.63
N PRO A 152 15.74 -1.69 -9.81
CA PRO A 152 15.99 -2.26 -11.13
C PRO A 152 14.73 -2.95 -11.68
N HIS A 153 14.33 -2.60 -12.90
CA HIS A 153 13.17 -3.19 -13.59
C HIS A 153 13.37 -4.69 -13.92
N SER A 154 14.61 -5.18 -13.90
CA SER A 154 15.05 -6.55 -14.22
C SER A 154 15.13 -7.48 -12.99
N ARG A 155 14.64 -7.03 -11.83
CA ARG A 155 14.55 -7.84 -10.59
C ARG A 155 13.11 -7.89 -10.09
N PRO A 156 12.79 -8.77 -9.11
CA PRO A 156 11.49 -8.75 -8.45
C PRO A 156 11.18 -7.38 -7.83
N VAL A 157 9.94 -6.93 -8.00
CA VAL A 157 9.45 -5.66 -7.45
C VAL A 157 9.52 -5.71 -5.93
N VAL A 158 10.04 -4.65 -5.32
CA VAL A 158 10.06 -4.52 -3.86
C VAL A 158 8.69 -4.06 -3.38
N THR A 159 8.07 -4.86 -2.54
CA THR A 159 6.81 -4.54 -1.87
C THR A 159 7.04 -4.42 -0.37
N THR A 160 6.40 -3.45 0.28
CA THR A 160 6.47 -3.25 1.73
C THR A 160 5.06 -3.20 2.29
N ILE A 161 4.87 -3.87 3.43
CA ILE A 161 3.59 -3.89 4.14
C ILE A 161 3.82 -3.20 5.48
N THR A 162 3.03 -2.17 5.77
CA THR A 162 3.12 -1.42 7.02
C THR A 162 1.78 -1.31 7.72
N SER A 163 1.79 -1.26 9.04
CA SER A 163 0.61 -0.92 9.84
C SER A 163 1.02 -0.33 11.19
N GLU A 164 0.28 0.66 11.68
CA GLU A 164 0.48 1.21 13.02
C GLU A 164 -0.07 0.32 14.13
N ASP A 165 -0.99 -0.60 13.82
CA ASP A 165 -1.56 -1.53 14.79
C ASP A 165 -0.72 -2.79 15.00
N ALA A 166 -0.52 -3.17 16.25
CA ALA A 166 0.32 -4.31 16.61
C ALA A 166 -0.28 -5.67 16.21
N ALA A 167 -1.60 -5.82 16.34
CA ALA A 167 -2.27 -7.08 16.00
C ALA A 167 -2.29 -7.28 14.47
N ARG A 168 -2.50 -6.20 13.71
CA ARG A 168 -2.37 -6.20 12.24
C ARG A 168 -0.97 -6.61 11.81
N ARG A 169 0.08 -6.06 12.43
CA ARG A 169 1.47 -6.44 12.15
C ARG A 169 1.73 -7.93 12.40
N GLU A 170 1.28 -8.45 13.54
CA GLU A 170 1.44 -9.89 13.85
C GLU A 170 0.71 -10.79 12.85
N ALA A 171 -0.50 -10.41 12.42
CA ALA A 171 -1.31 -11.21 11.50
C ALA A 171 -0.83 -11.17 10.04
N THR A 172 -0.19 -10.08 9.61
CA THR A 172 0.14 -9.83 8.18
C THR A 172 1.63 -9.83 7.88
N GLY A 173 2.49 -9.89 8.91
CA GLY A 173 3.93 -9.68 8.75
C GLY A 173 4.32 -8.22 8.47
N ALA A 174 3.38 -7.28 8.60
CA ALA A 174 3.66 -5.87 8.40
C ALA A 174 4.67 -5.33 9.43
N THR A 175 5.46 -4.35 9.01
CA THR A 175 6.36 -3.62 9.89
C THR A 175 5.74 -2.29 10.32
N ARG A 176 6.31 -1.66 11.34
CA ARG A 176 5.92 -0.31 11.71
C ARG A 176 6.67 0.68 10.83
N SER A 177 5.97 1.70 10.33
CA SER A 177 6.63 2.76 9.56
C SER A 177 7.49 3.63 10.47
N THR A 178 8.69 3.98 9.99
CA THR A 178 9.55 5.00 10.62
C THR A 178 9.71 6.22 9.72
N TYR A 179 8.85 6.36 8.70
CA TYR A 179 8.94 7.43 7.73
C TYR A 179 8.53 8.77 8.35
N GLU A 180 9.34 9.79 8.10
CA GLU A 180 9.04 11.18 8.41
C GLU A 180 9.25 12.02 7.12
N GLY A 181 8.24 12.78 6.72
CA GLY A 181 8.30 13.56 5.49
C GLY A 181 6.92 14.02 5.01
N PRO A 182 6.82 14.50 3.76
CA PRO A 182 5.55 14.83 3.14
C PRO A 182 4.59 13.63 3.15
N ALA A 183 3.33 13.88 3.50
CA ALA A 183 2.28 12.87 3.51
C ALA A 183 1.34 13.07 2.30
N GLY A 184 0.81 11.96 1.78
CA GLY A 184 -0.31 11.95 0.85
C GLY A 184 -1.63 11.65 1.54
N ILE A 185 -2.72 11.64 0.78
CA ILE A 185 -4.05 11.32 1.30
C ILE A 185 -4.11 9.94 1.95
N ALA A 186 -3.37 8.96 1.40
CA ALA A 186 -3.30 7.60 1.93
C ALA A 186 -2.93 7.58 3.42
N THR A 187 -1.96 8.40 3.83
CA THR A 187 -1.53 8.52 5.23
C THR A 187 -2.60 9.17 6.11
N VAL A 188 -3.29 10.19 5.61
CA VAL A 188 -4.35 10.87 6.37
C VAL A 188 -5.54 9.94 6.60
N VAL A 189 -5.91 9.17 5.57
CA VAL A 189 -6.95 8.13 5.67
C VAL A 189 -6.52 7.02 6.62
N ASP A 190 -5.25 6.58 6.56
CA ASP A 190 -4.70 5.57 7.48
C ASP A 190 -4.85 5.99 8.95
N MET A 191 -4.46 7.23 9.25
CA MET A 191 -4.57 7.79 10.60
C MET A 191 -6.02 7.93 11.05
N ALA A 192 -6.90 8.47 10.19
CA ALA A 192 -8.32 8.64 10.52
C ALA A 192 -9.02 7.29 10.80
N LEU A 193 -8.75 6.27 9.99
CA LEU A 193 -9.27 4.92 10.20
C LEU A 193 -8.72 4.27 11.48
N THR A 194 -7.43 4.48 11.77
CA THR A 194 -6.81 4.02 13.02
C THR A 194 -7.46 4.67 14.23
N GLU A 195 -7.70 5.98 14.21
CA GLU A 195 -8.42 6.70 15.27
C GLU A 195 -9.87 6.22 15.42
N ALA A 196 -10.52 5.85 14.32
CA ALA A 196 -11.85 5.25 14.31
C ALA A 196 -11.89 3.78 14.76
N GLY A 197 -10.74 3.16 15.04
CA GLY A 197 -10.64 1.79 15.54
C GLY A 197 -10.63 0.70 14.46
N ILE A 198 -10.44 1.07 13.19
CA ILE A 198 -10.31 0.14 12.05
C ILE A 198 -8.92 0.35 11.42
N PRO A 199 -7.83 -0.06 12.11
CA PRO A 199 -6.49 0.20 11.64
C PRO A 199 -6.23 -0.53 10.31
N PRO A 200 -5.84 0.19 9.25
CA PRO A 200 -5.58 -0.41 7.95
C PRO A 200 -4.21 -1.09 7.88
N VAL A 201 -4.02 -1.79 6.78
CA VAL A 201 -2.72 -2.29 6.33
C VAL A 201 -2.37 -1.55 5.04
N SER A 202 -1.20 -0.92 5.02
CA SER A 202 -0.70 -0.21 3.84
C SER A 202 0.25 -1.12 3.06
N LEU A 203 -0.02 -1.36 1.77
CA LEU A 203 0.80 -2.16 0.87
C LEU A 203 1.39 -1.26 -0.23
N TRP A 204 2.71 -1.09 -0.21
CA TRP A 204 3.43 -0.21 -1.13
C TRP A 204 4.33 -0.99 -2.09
N ALA A 205 4.37 -0.59 -3.35
CA ALA A 205 5.29 -1.14 -4.35
C ALA A 205 6.26 -0.09 -4.92
N GLN A 206 7.48 -0.52 -5.20
CA GLN A 206 8.52 0.32 -5.76
C GLN A 206 8.57 0.24 -7.29
N VAL A 207 8.53 1.40 -7.94
CA VAL A 207 8.54 1.56 -9.39
C VAL A 207 9.87 2.16 -9.84
N PRO A 208 10.59 1.56 -10.80
CA PRO A 208 11.81 2.14 -11.33
C PRO A 208 11.59 3.56 -11.88
N HIS A 209 12.27 4.57 -11.32
CA HIS A 209 12.05 5.99 -11.67
C HIS A 209 12.39 6.35 -13.12
N TYR A 210 13.28 5.59 -13.76
CA TYR A 210 13.68 5.79 -15.17
C TYR A 210 12.69 5.17 -16.16
N VAL A 211 11.63 4.52 -15.67
CA VAL A 211 10.60 3.90 -16.50
C VAL A 211 9.36 4.79 -16.51
N HIS A 212 9.05 5.34 -17.69
CA HIS A 212 7.89 6.21 -17.90
C HIS A 212 6.79 5.57 -18.76
N SER A 213 6.92 4.29 -19.12
CA SER A 213 5.84 3.54 -19.77
C SER A 213 4.80 3.14 -18.73
N THR A 214 3.74 3.94 -18.62
CA THR A 214 2.55 3.64 -17.81
C THR A 214 1.44 3.03 -18.68
N PRO A 215 0.62 2.11 -18.15
CA PRO A 215 0.75 1.49 -16.83
C PRO A 215 1.96 0.54 -16.71
N SER A 216 2.30 0.12 -15.49
CA SER A 216 3.35 -0.89 -15.20
C SER A 216 2.74 -2.24 -14.79
N PRO A 217 2.52 -3.18 -15.73
CA PRO A 217 1.89 -4.47 -15.43
C PRO A 217 2.71 -5.32 -14.46
N LYS A 218 4.04 -5.19 -14.49
CA LYS A 218 4.94 -5.90 -13.57
C LYS A 218 4.72 -5.48 -12.11
N VAL A 219 4.49 -4.19 -11.86
CA VAL A 219 4.21 -3.66 -10.51
C VAL A 219 2.80 -4.04 -10.08
N THR A 220 1.82 -3.96 -10.98
CA THR A 220 0.45 -4.44 -10.74
C THR A 220 0.45 -5.91 -10.34
N LEU A 221 1.18 -6.79 -11.04
CA LEU A 221 1.31 -8.21 -10.69
C LEU A 221 1.87 -8.42 -9.28
N ALA A 222 2.93 -7.69 -8.92
CA ALA A 222 3.54 -7.81 -7.60
C ALA A 222 2.59 -7.38 -6.46
N LEU A 223 1.78 -6.34 -6.70
CA LEU A 223 0.73 -5.93 -5.75
C LEU A 223 -0.37 -7.00 -5.65
N LEU A 224 -0.80 -7.57 -6.77
CA LEU A 224 -1.78 -8.67 -6.78
C LEU A 224 -1.25 -9.92 -6.07
N ASP A 225 0.03 -10.28 -6.26
CA ASP A 225 0.68 -11.40 -5.54
C ASP A 225 0.61 -11.19 -4.03
N LYS A 226 0.91 -9.97 -3.57
CA LYS A 226 0.85 -9.65 -2.14
C LYS A 226 -0.58 -9.60 -1.61
N LEU A 227 -1.56 -9.20 -2.42
CA LEU A 227 -2.97 -9.26 -2.04
C LEU A 227 -3.46 -10.71 -1.92
N GLU A 228 -3.05 -11.61 -2.82
CA GLU A 228 -3.35 -13.05 -2.68
C GLU A 228 -2.81 -13.61 -1.37
N GLU A 229 -1.55 -13.31 -1.04
CA GLU A 229 -0.92 -13.72 0.22
C GLU A 229 -1.65 -13.17 1.45
N LEU A 230 -2.01 -11.88 1.43
CA LEU A 230 -2.67 -11.20 2.56
C LEU A 230 -4.11 -11.65 2.80
N LEU A 231 -4.84 -11.98 1.73
CA LEU A 231 -6.27 -12.29 1.78
C LEU A 231 -6.58 -13.78 1.69
N ASP A 232 -5.56 -14.62 1.44
CA ASP A 232 -5.70 -16.07 1.24
C ASP A 232 -6.70 -16.40 0.11
N ILE A 233 -6.54 -15.67 -1.00
CA ILE A 233 -7.34 -15.78 -2.22
C ILE A 233 -6.44 -16.05 -3.43
N VAL A 234 -7.06 -16.54 -4.49
CA VAL A 234 -6.52 -16.71 -5.83
C VAL A 234 -7.18 -15.65 -6.69
N ILE A 235 -6.35 -14.79 -7.27
CA ILE A 235 -6.70 -13.74 -8.20
C ILE A 235 -6.18 -14.18 -9.58
N PRO A 236 -7.07 -14.49 -10.52
CA PRO A 236 -6.63 -14.80 -11.87
C PRO A 236 -5.88 -13.62 -12.52
N ARG A 237 -4.87 -13.91 -13.33
CA ARG A 237 -3.96 -12.87 -13.88
C ARG A 237 -4.32 -12.45 -15.29
N GLY A 238 -5.13 -13.21 -16.01
CA GLY A 238 -5.44 -12.94 -17.41
C GLY A 238 -4.17 -12.71 -18.24
N GLU A 239 -4.16 -11.61 -19.00
CA GLU A 239 -3.05 -11.22 -19.87
C GLU A 239 -1.91 -10.48 -19.16
N LEU A 240 -2.03 -10.17 -17.86
CA LEU A 240 -1.05 -9.33 -17.15
C LEU A 240 0.37 -9.92 -17.17
N LEU A 241 0.50 -11.25 -17.16
CA LEU A 241 1.79 -11.95 -17.22
C LEU A 241 2.50 -11.70 -18.56
N ASP A 242 1.77 -11.77 -19.66
CA ASP A 242 2.30 -11.51 -21.00
C ASP A 242 2.63 -10.02 -21.15
N GLN A 243 1.73 -9.14 -20.71
CA GLN A 243 1.94 -7.69 -20.72
C GLN A 243 3.17 -7.27 -19.92
N ALA A 244 3.42 -7.89 -18.75
CA ALA A 244 4.61 -7.62 -17.94
C ALA A 244 5.89 -8.09 -18.63
N THR A 245 5.85 -9.24 -19.31
CA THR A 245 6.99 -9.78 -20.09
C THR A 245 7.33 -8.86 -21.26
N ASP A 246 6.32 -8.39 -21.99
CA ASP A 246 6.49 -7.46 -23.11
C ASP A 246 7.00 -6.09 -22.64
N TRP A 247 6.47 -5.61 -21.52
CA TRP A 247 6.89 -4.36 -20.88
C TRP A 247 8.37 -4.41 -20.48
N GLU A 248 8.80 -5.48 -19.80
CA GLU A 248 10.20 -5.67 -19.40
C GLU A 248 11.12 -5.79 -20.61
N SER A 249 10.72 -6.55 -21.63
CA SER A 249 11.48 -6.68 -22.88
C SER A 249 11.63 -5.34 -23.61
N ASN A 250 10.61 -4.49 -23.57
CA ASN A 250 10.66 -3.15 -24.15
C ASN A 250 11.66 -2.24 -23.42
N ILE A 251 11.66 -2.25 -22.09
CA ILE A 251 12.60 -1.45 -21.29
C ILE A 251 14.03 -1.93 -21.51
N ASN A 252 14.26 -3.24 -21.51
CA ASN A 252 15.57 -3.82 -21.81
C ASN A 252 16.12 -3.34 -23.16
N ARG A 253 15.27 -3.25 -24.18
CA ARG A 253 15.66 -2.76 -25.51
C ARG A 253 16.06 -1.28 -25.49
N ILE A 254 15.34 -0.46 -24.74
CA ILE A 254 15.62 0.98 -24.60
C ILE A 254 16.91 1.18 -23.79
N ALA A 255 17.04 0.48 -22.67
CA ALA A 255 18.21 0.54 -21.81
C ALA A 255 19.49 0.10 -22.55
N ALA A 256 19.42 -0.96 -23.37
CA ALA A 256 20.55 -1.45 -24.13
C ALA A 256 21.05 -0.48 -25.21
N ALA A 257 20.24 0.51 -25.61
CA ALA A 257 20.65 1.54 -26.56
C ALA A 257 21.49 2.67 -25.91
N ASP A 258 21.51 2.73 -24.57
CA ASP A 258 22.21 3.75 -23.79
C ASP A 258 23.18 3.07 -22.79
N GLU A 259 24.48 3.22 -23.04
CA GLU A 259 25.53 2.62 -22.20
C GLU A 259 25.55 3.17 -20.78
N ASP A 260 25.17 4.44 -20.58
CA ASP A 260 25.15 5.08 -19.26
C ASP A 260 23.96 4.57 -18.45
N MET A 261 22.79 4.48 -19.08
CA MET A 261 21.59 3.85 -18.50
C MET A 261 21.86 2.38 -18.13
N SER A 262 22.47 1.62 -19.05
CA SER A 262 22.84 0.21 -18.80
C SER A 262 23.79 0.06 -17.60
N ARG A 263 24.78 0.95 -17.46
CA ARG A 263 25.71 0.94 -16.33
C ARG A 263 25.00 1.31 -15.03
N TYR A 264 24.11 2.29 -15.08
CA TYR A 264 23.31 2.70 -13.93
C TYR A 264 22.40 1.57 -13.43
N ILE A 265 21.65 0.93 -14.34
CA ILE A 265 20.77 -0.20 -14.01
C ILE A 265 21.57 -1.34 -13.38
N ARG A 266 22.76 -1.66 -13.91
CA ARG A 266 23.62 -2.69 -13.31
C ARG A 266 24.00 -2.39 -11.86
N GLY A 267 24.28 -1.13 -11.52
CA GLY A 267 24.54 -0.73 -10.14
C GLY A 267 23.33 -0.93 -9.22
N LEU A 268 22.12 -0.64 -9.73
CA LEU A 268 20.87 -0.92 -9.00
C LEU A 268 20.64 -2.43 -8.80
N GLU A 269 20.93 -3.24 -9.83
CA GLU A 269 20.88 -4.70 -9.76
C GLU A 269 21.84 -5.25 -8.71
N GLU A 270 23.10 -4.83 -8.71
CA GLU A 270 24.11 -5.24 -7.73
C GLU A 270 23.66 -4.93 -6.31
N THR A 271 23.19 -3.69 -6.07
CA THR A 271 22.68 -3.27 -4.75
C THR A 271 21.48 -4.12 -4.31
N ARG A 272 20.56 -4.44 -5.23
CA ARG A 272 19.39 -5.25 -4.92
C ARG A 272 19.75 -6.71 -4.65
N ASP A 273 20.66 -7.28 -5.44
CA ASP A 273 21.11 -8.65 -5.29
C ASP A 273 21.86 -8.86 -3.97
N GLU A 274 22.66 -7.88 -3.53
CA GLU A 274 23.29 -7.87 -2.21
C GLU A 274 22.26 -7.85 -1.07
N ALA A 275 21.24 -6.99 -1.17
CA ALA A 275 20.16 -6.93 -0.17
C ALA A 275 19.36 -8.25 -0.09
N LEU A 276 18.99 -8.83 -1.25
CA LEU A 276 18.30 -10.12 -1.32
C LEU A 276 19.14 -11.27 -0.76
N ALA A 277 20.45 -11.26 -1.03
CA ALA A 277 21.37 -12.24 -0.47
C ALA A 277 21.38 -12.15 1.05
N ALA A 278 21.47 -10.94 1.63
CA ALA A 278 21.43 -10.75 3.08
C ALA A 278 20.10 -11.22 3.72
N GLU A 279 18.96 -10.97 3.05
CA GLU A 279 17.64 -11.47 3.48
C GLU A 279 17.56 -13.01 3.44
N THR A 280 18.25 -13.64 2.48
CA THR A 280 18.19 -15.10 2.24
C THR A 280 19.27 -15.88 3.00
N THR A 281 20.42 -15.29 3.30
CA THR A 281 21.55 -15.95 3.97
C THR A 281 21.44 -15.85 5.49
N GLY A 282 21.08 -16.96 6.13
CA GLY A 282 21.54 -17.31 7.48
C GLY A 282 20.80 -16.65 8.64
N ASP A 283 20.74 -15.32 8.73
CA ASP A 283 20.33 -14.65 9.98
C ASP A 283 18.81 -14.66 10.20
N ALA A 284 18.01 -14.53 9.13
CA ALA A 284 16.55 -14.67 9.21
C ALA A 284 16.12 -16.13 9.49
N ILE A 285 16.82 -17.10 8.87
CA ILE A 285 16.57 -18.54 9.08
C ILE A 285 17.05 -18.98 10.47
N ALA A 286 18.17 -18.45 10.96
CA ALA A 286 18.68 -18.72 12.31
C ALA A 286 17.80 -18.09 13.39
N ALA A 287 17.32 -16.86 13.20
CA ALA A 287 16.40 -16.21 14.14
C ALA A 287 15.03 -16.90 14.23
N GLU A 288 14.48 -17.36 13.09
CA GLU A 288 13.28 -18.20 13.05
C GLU A 288 13.51 -19.57 13.70
N PHE A 289 14.68 -20.19 13.49
CA PHE A 289 15.04 -21.46 14.09
C PHE A 289 15.24 -21.36 15.62
N GLU A 290 15.85 -20.29 16.12
CA GLU A 290 15.98 -20.00 17.55
C GLU A 290 14.61 -19.73 18.20
N LYS A 291 13.75 -18.94 17.55
CA LYS A 291 12.36 -18.70 17.99
C LYS A 291 11.54 -19.99 18.05
N PHE A 292 11.71 -20.89 17.07
CA PHE A 292 11.08 -22.21 17.04
C PHE A 292 11.57 -23.12 18.18
N LEU A 293 12.86 -23.06 18.54
CA LEU A 293 13.44 -23.82 19.66
C LEU A 293 12.97 -23.27 21.02
N GLU A 294 12.81 -21.95 21.17
CA GLU A 294 12.25 -21.35 22.38
C GLU A 294 10.77 -21.74 22.59
N ASP A 295 9.97 -21.78 21.52
CA ASP A 295 8.57 -22.21 21.58
C ASP A 295 8.40 -23.73 21.75
N GLY A 296 9.37 -24.53 21.31
CA GLY A 296 9.44 -25.96 21.60
C GLY A 296 9.85 -26.26 23.05
N SER A 297 10.77 -25.46 23.60
CA SER A 297 11.24 -25.57 24.99
C SER A 297 10.13 -25.22 25.99
N ARG A 298 9.33 -24.18 25.71
CA ARG A 298 8.14 -23.83 26.53
C ARG A 298 7.05 -24.91 26.53
N ARG A 299 6.89 -25.65 25.43
CA ARG A 299 5.94 -26.78 25.33
C ARG A 299 6.44 -28.05 26.05
N ASN A 300 7.74 -28.31 26.05
CA ASN A 300 8.31 -29.47 26.76
C ASN A 300 8.47 -29.24 28.27
N ALA A 301 8.61 -28.00 28.74
CA ALA A 301 8.66 -27.70 30.18
C ALA A 301 7.29 -27.75 30.88
N ALA A 302 6.18 -27.73 30.13
CA ALA A 302 4.82 -27.75 30.68
C ALA A 302 4.20 -29.15 30.80
N GLN A 303 4.93 -30.22 30.45
CA GLN A 303 4.40 -31.57 30.43
C GLN A 303 5.39 -32.61 31.02
N GLU A 304 5.67 -32.50 32.32
CA GLU A 304 5.99 -33.68 33.15
C GLU A 304 4.81 -33.97 34.11
N PRO A 305 4.25 -35.19 34.11
CA PRO A 305 3.10 -35.52 34.95
C PRO A 305 3.52 -35.96 36.36
N GLY A 306 2.87 -35.39 37.36
CA GLY A 306 2.97 -35.83 38.76
C GLY A 306 2.35 -37.21 38.98
N GLY A 307 3.03 -38.02 39.81
CA GLY A 307 2.58 -39.32 40.30
C GLY A 307 2.96 -39.52 41.78
N ALA A 308 1.94 -39.86 42.58
CA ALA A 308 1.80 -39.82 44.04
C ALA A 308 2.71 -40.69 44.96
N GLU A 309 2.88 -40.15 46.19
CA GLU A 309 2.75 -40.74 47.55
C GLU A 309 3.84 -41.63 48.25
N ALA A 310 4.30 -41.05 49.38
CA ALA A 310 4.32 -41.57 50.77
C ALA A 310 5.53 -42.32 51.38
N ALA A 311 5.89 -41.80 52.59
CA ALA A 311 6.47 -42.44 53.78
C ALA A 311 8.01 -42.50 54.00
N GLY A 312 8.48 -41.65 54.93
CA GLY A 312 9.20 -42.12 56.13
C GLY A 312 10.71 -41.88 56.26
N VAL A 313 11.06 -41.27 57.42
CA VAL A 313 12.30 -41.44 58.24
C VAL A 313 13.39 -40.36 58.16
N HIS A 314 13.51 -39.60 59.27
CA HIS A 314 14.69 -38.84 59.77
C HIS A 314 15.79 -39.82 60.26
N PRO A 315 17.11 -39.50 60.35
CA PRO A 315 17.74 -38.33 61.01
C PRO A 315 18.88 -37.72 60.14
N GLY A 316 19.68 -36.68 60.44
CA GLY A 316 19.99 -35.79 61.56
C GLY A 316 21.39 -35.15 61.28
N GLN A 317 21.67 -33.98 61.88
CA GLN A 317 22.99 -33.28 61.98
C GLN A 317 23.54 -32.60 60.70
N ALA A 318 24.24 -31.46 60.72
CA ALA A 318 24.56 -30.43 61.71
C ALA A 318 25.18 -29.20 60.98
N GLU A 319 25.08 -28.05 61.65
CA GLU A 319 25.98 -26.87 61.73
C GLU A 319 26.52 -26.02 60.55
N ALA A 320 26.57 -24.71 60.89
CA ALA A 320 27.41 -23.59 60.44
C ALA A 320 27.13 -22.98 59.04
N GLY A 321 27.10 -21.66 58.84
CA GLY A 321 27.37 -20.49 59.69
C GLY A 321 27.57 -19.27 58.79
N GLN A 322 27.01 -18.12 59.21
CA GLN A 322 27.46 -16.73 58.98
C GLN A 322 27.82 -16.19 57.57
N ALA A 323 27.15 -15.09 57.22
CA ALA A 323 27.69 -13.74 56.90
C ALA A 323 26.89 -13.12 55.72
N ASP A 324 26.05 -12.11 55.90
CA ASP A 324 26.30 -10.68 56.19
C ASP A 324 26.37 -9.82 54.91
N SER A 325 25.77 -8.63 55.00
CA SER A 325 25.87 -7.43 54.17
C SER A 325 25.22 -7.34 52.76
N ASP A 326 24.10 -6.61 52.74
CA ASP A 326 23.76 -5.51 51.78
C ASP A 326 24.86 -4.40 51.85
N PRO A 327 25.05 -3.38 50.96
CA PRO A 327 24.04 -2.78 50.08
C PRO A 327 24.50 -2.04 48.78
N THR A 328 23.53 -1.43 48.08
CA THR A 328 23.55 -0.15 47.29
C THR A 328 24.30 -0.02 45.92
N ALA A 329 23.49 0.33 44.89
CA ALA A 329 23.59 1.26 43.73
C ALA A 329 24.88 2.12 43.50
N PRO A 330 25.12 2.82 42.33
CA PRO A 330 24.13 3.30 41.35
C PRO A 330 24.54 3.37 39.85
N SER A 331 23.56 3.81 39.07
CA SER A 331 23.53 4.28 37.68
C SER A 331 24.38 5.54 37.41
N GLN A 332 24.89 5.66 36.17
CA GLN A 332 25.35 6.91 35.56
C GLN A 332 25.02 6.95 34.06
N ASP A 333 24.31 8.01 33.65
CA ASP A 333 24.30 8.59 32.30
C ASP A 333 25.70 9.08 31.88
N PRO A 334 25.91 9.35 30.58
CA PRO A 334 26.02 10.77 30.22
C PRO A 334 25.27 11.16 28.93
N ALA A 335 24.83 12.42 28.94
CA ALA A 335 24.36 13.21 27.81
C ALA A 335 25.52 13.75 26.95
N ASP A 336 25.23 14.00 25.67
CA ASP A 336 25.72 15.06 24.76
C ASP A 336 25.27 14.65 23.33
N GLY A 337 24.53 15.37 22.49
CA GLY A 337 24.20 16.80 22.44
C GLY A 337 24.87 17.45 21.22
N VAL A 338 24.34 17.32 20.00
CA VAL A 338 24.55 18.30 18.90
C VAL A 338 23.37 18.28 17.91
N ASP A 339 22.73 19.44 17.78
CA ASP A 339 21.76 19.87 16.76
C ASP A 339 22.52 20.71 15.70
N PRO A 340 22.04 20.83 14.45
CA PRO A 340 21.82 22.20 13.99
C PRO A 340 20.56 22.41 13.13
N ALA A 341 19.83 23.46 13.50
CA ALA A 341 18.81 24.13 12.71
C ALA A 341 19.39 25.21 11.75
N ALA A 342 18.56 25.50 10.75
CA ALA A 342 18.59 26.49 9.68
C ALA A 342 19.19 27.89 9.94
N ALA A 343 19.65 28.53 8.85
CA ALA A 343 19.25 29.91 8.49
C ALA A 343 19.61 30.29 7.03
N SER A 344 18.62 30.91 6.39
CA SER A 344 18.60 31.66 5.12
C SER A 344 19.36 33.00 5.17
N GLU A 345 19.75 33.57 4.02
CA GLU A 345 19.41 34.95 3.59
C GLU A 345 20.01 35.38 2.21
N THR A 346 19.13 35.93 1.36
CA THR A 346 19.25 37.08 0.42
C THR A 346 20.21 37.11 -0.78
N GLY A 347 19.66 37.50 -1.95
CA GLY A 347 20.41 37.91 -3.14
C GLY A 347 19.49 38.30 -4.32
N GLU A 348 18.94 39.51 -4.27
CA GLU A 348 18.11 40.17 -5.29
C GLU A 348 19.00 40.80 -6.38
N THR A 349 18.72 40.56 -7.68
CA THR A 349 19.18 41.43 -8.79
C THR A 349 18.15 41.47 -9.94
N ASP A 350 17.85 42.70 -10.37
CA ASP A 350 16.87 43.15 -11.37
C ASP A 350 17.09 42.67 -12.83
N PRO A 351 16.05 42.73 -13.69
CA PRO A 351 16.13 42.43 -15.13
C PRO A 351 16.55 43.65 -16.00
N PRO A 352 17.08 43.45 -17.22
CA PRO A 352 17.49 44.56 -18.08
C PRO A 352 16.34 45.20 -18.87
N SER A 353 16.35 46.52 -18.87
CA SER A 353 15.48 47.47 -19.56
C SER A 353 15.53 47.40 -21.10
N ALA A 354 14.38 47.67 -21.72
CA ALA A 354 14.23 47.97 -23.15
C ALA A 354 14.75 49.37 -23.52
N PRO A 355 15.12 49.64 -24.79
CA PRO A 355 15.19 50.99 -25.34
C PRO A 355 13.93 51.35 -26.15
N GLY A 356 13.54 52.62 -26.04
CA GLY A 356 12.28 53.17 -26.50
C GLY A 356 12.23 53.77 -27.92
N ASP A 357 11.11 54.47 -28.12
CA ASP A 357 10.50 55.00 -29.34
C ASP A 357 11.38 55.81 -30.31
N GLY A 358 11.00 55.74 -31.59
CA GLY A 358 11.43 56.69 -32.61
C GLY A 358 10.81 56.47 -33.99
N ASP A 359 9.73 57.21 -34.25
CA ASP A 359 9.36 57.85 -35.54
C ASP A 359 8.33 57.18 -36.49
N THR A 360 7.31 57.98 -36.82
CA THR A 360 6.27 57.74 -37.86
C THR A 360 6.72 58.42 -39.16
N PRO A 361 6.25 58.05 -40.38
CA PRO A 361 5.06 58.72 -40.91
C PRO A 361 4.21 57.94 -41.96
N GLY A 362 2.90 58.24 -41.99
CA GLY A 362 2.01 58.24 -43.18
C GLY A 362 1.55 56.86 -43.71
N GLY A 363 0.33 56.65 -44.19
CA GLY A 363 -0.84 57.48 -44.47
C GLY A 363 -1.81 56.69 -45.37
N ALA A 364 -3.10 57.04 -45.31
CA ALA A 364 -4.22 56.60 -46.18
C ALA A 364 -4.59 55.10 -46.12
N GLY A 365 -5.84 54.65 -46.04
CA GLY A 365 -7.20 55.21 -46.11
C GLY A 365 -8.15 53.99 -46.18
N PRO A 366 -9.46 54.12 -45.88
CA PRO A 366 -10.34 52.97 -45.69
C PRO A 366 -11.01 52.53 -46.99
N THR A 367 -11.37 51.25 -47.12
CA THR A 367 -12.52 50.80 -47.92
C THR A 367 -12.90 49.35 -47.55
N THR A 368 -14.03 49.23 -46.86
CA THR A 368 -14.94 48.06 -46.78
C THR A 368 -15.70 47.97 -48.13
N PRO A 369 -16.35 46.85 -48.53
CA PRO A 369 -16.77 45.70 -47.75
C PRO A 369 -16.19 44.33 -48.09
#